data_AF-A0A3D9D005-F1
#
_entry.id   AF-A0A3D9D005-F1
#
_cell.length_a   1.000
_cell.length_b   1.000
_cell.length_c   1.000
_cell.angle_alpha   90.00
_cell.angle_beta   90.00
_cell.angle_gamma   90.00
#
_symmetry.space_group_name_H-M   'P 1'
#
loop_
_entity.id
_entity.type
_entity.pdbx_description
1 polymer ?
#
loop_
_entity_poly.entity_id
_entity_poly.type
_entity_poly.pdbx_seq_one_letter_code
_entity_poly.pdbx_strand_id
1 'polypeptide(L)'
;MNALDQPIQEVAFKIDNEDLGVLLFALNNWGQRNIATSVEERMSVFSLRKLRQKMEVRQSQTKGSLKEFKLRIEPVQAYSMINLLNWFMTYQVSPVSYEYNVCRKYRDEFHAKLLTI
;
A
#
# COMPACT_ATOMS: atom_id res chain seq x y z
N MET A 1 27.40 4.17 16.16
CA MET A 1 26.45 4.18 15.04
C MET A 1 25.07 4.13 15.65
N ASN A 2 24.24 5.16 15.48
CA ASN A 2 22.94 5.24 16.14
C ASN A 2 22.01 4.18 15.51
N ALA A 3 21.18 3.50 16.29
CA ALA A 3 20.23 2.51 15.75
C ALA A 3 19.24 3.14 14.74
N LEU A 4 19.10 4.47 14.78
CA LEU A 4 18.31 5.29 13.86
C LEU A 4 18.99 5.55 12.51
N ASP A 5 20.30 5.27 12.37
CA ASP A 5 21.07 5.48 11.13
C ASP A 5 21.16 4.23 10.27
N GLN A 6 20.60 3.09 10.73
CA GLN A 6 20.56 1.88 9.92
C GLN A 6 19.56 2.09 8.77
N PRO A 7 19.94 1.79 7.52
CA PRO A 7 19.03 1.90 6.39
C PRO A 7 17.85 0.96 6.63
N ILE A 8 16.64 1.53 6.71
CA ILE A 8 15.40 0.75 6.81
C ILE A 8 15.32 -0.14 5.57
N GLN A 9 15.23 -1.46 5.77
CA GLN A 9 15.09 -2.42 4.69
C GLN A 9 13.73 -2.21 4.01
N GLU A 10 13.73 -1.67 2.79
CA GLU A 10 12.50 -1.40 2.04
C GLU A 10 11.97 -2.67 1.34
N VAL A 11 10.65 -2.83 1.34
CA VAL A 11 9.92 -3.80 0.51
C VAL A 11 9.76 -3.20 -0.88
N ALA A 12 10.25 -3.89 -1.92
CA ALA A 12 10.16 -3.40 -3.29
C ALA A 12 9.35 -4.33 -4.21
N PHE A 13 8.43 -3.77 -4.99
CA PHE A 13 7.52 -4.49 -5.88
C PHE A 13 7.34 -3.76 -7.22
N LYS A 14 6.85 -4.48 -8.22
CA LYS A 14 6.53 -3.92 -9.55
C LYS A 14 5.04 -3.61 -9.63
N ILE A 15 4.72 -2.48 -10.25
CA ILE A 15 3.34 -2.01 -10.36
C ILE A 15 3.19 -1.11 -11.59
N ASP A 16 2.06 -1.19 -12.26
CA ASP A 16 1.67 -0.28 -13.34
C ASP A 16 0.68 0.79 -12.83
N ASN A 17 0.20 1.66 -13.73
CA ASN A 17 -0.70 2.74 -13.35
C ASN A 17 -2.12 2.29 -13.00
N GLU A 18 -2.62 1.21 -13.61
CA GLU A 18 -3.97 0.72 -13.36
C GLU A 18 -4.03 0.11 -11.96
N ASP A 19 -3.07 -0.77 -11.67
CA ASP A 19 -2.88 -1.38 -10.37
C ASP A 19 -2.63 -0.32 -9.28
N LEU A 20 -1.81 0.71 -9.57
CA LEU A 20 -1.58 1.84 -8.66
C LEU A 20 -2.87 2.62 -8.37
N GLY A 21 -3.72 2.80 -9.39
CA GLY A 21 -5.02 3.45 -9.25
C GLY A 21 -5.93 2.72 -8.27
N VAL A 22 -5.98 1.39 -8.33
CA VAL A 22 -6.75 0.57 -7.39
C VAL A 22 -6.21 0.70 -5.96
N LEU A 23 -4.89 0.63 -5.77
CA LEU A 23 -4.31 0.77 -4.42
C LEU A 23 -4.56 2.16 -3.82
N LEU A 24 -4.47 3.22 -4.63
CA LEU A 24 -4.82 4.58 -4.21
C LEU A 24 -6.31 4.70 -3.86
N PHE A 25 -7.19 4.05 -4.63
CA PHE A 25 -8.62 4.02 -4.34
C PHE A 25 -8.90 3.33 -3.00
N ALA A 26 -8.26 2.19 -2.72
CA ALA A 26 -8.38 1.49 -1.45
C ALA A 26 -7.89 2.36 -0.27
N LEU A 27 -6.74 3.03 -0.43
CA LEU A 27 -6.20 3.98 0.55
C LEU A 27 -7.16 5.12 0.87
N ASN A 28 -7.74 5.72 -0.16
CA ASN A 28 -8.68 6.83 0.00
C ASN A 28 -9.98 6.39 0.70
N ASN A 29 -10.53 5.23 0.33
CA ASN A 29 -11.72 4.68 0.98
C ASN A 29 -11.48 4.38 2.47
N TRP A 30 -10.34 3.78 2.80
CA TRP A 30 -9.98 3.49 4.17
C TRP A 30 -9.80 4.77 4.99
N GLY A 31 -9.08 5.77 4.45
CA GLY A 31 -8.83 7.03 5.14
C GLY A 31 -10.10 7.85 5.42
N GLN A 32 -11.17 7.66 4.64
CA GLN A 32 -12.46 8.30 4.89
C GLN A 32 -13.28 7.61 5.99
N ARG A 33 -13.06 6.31 6.22
CA ARG A 33 -13.89 5.51 7.13
C ARG A 33 -13.22 5.16 8.45
N ASN A 34 -11.90 5.19 8.53
CA ASN A 34 -11.19 4.79 9.74
C ASN A 34 -10.91 5.99 10.65
N ILE A 35 -11.61 6.05 11.78
CA ILE A 35 -11.33 6.97 12.87
C ILE A 35 -10.37 6.25 13.82
N ALA A 36 -9.09 6.61 13.80
CA ALA A 36 -8.09 5.97 14.65
C ALA A 36 -8.34 6.28 16.14
N THR A 37 -8.61 5.21 16.90
CA THR A 37 -8.93 5.24 18.32
C THR A 37 -7.71 4.92 19.20
N SER A 38 -6.74 4.16 18.69
CA SER A 38 -5.50 3.81 19.41
C SER A 38 -4.25 4.51 18.87
N VAL A 39 -3.16 4.54 19.64
CA VAL A 39 -1.86 5.07 19.19
C VAL A 39 -1.33 4.28 18.00
N GLU A 40 -1.47 2.95 18.01
CA GLU A 40 -1.04 2.06 16.93
C GLU A 40 -1.82 2.31 15.64
N GLU A 41 -3.12 2.54 15.74
CA GLU A 41 -3.95 2.92 14.60
C GLU A 41 -3.54 4.28 14.04
N ARG A 42 -3.21 5.26 14.90
CA ARG A 42 -2.71 6.57 14.47
C ARG A 42 -1.38 6.47 13.76
N MET A 43 -0.46 5.62 14.23
CA MET A 43 0.81 5.35 13.53
C MET A 43 0.57 4.72 12.16
N SER A 44 -0.36 3.76 12.09
CA SER A 44 -0.75 3.12 10.83
C SER A 44 -1.32 4.15 9.85
N VAL A 45 -2.23 5.02 10.29
CA VAL A 45 -2.77 6.15 9.49
C VAL A 45 -1.65 7.05 8.97
N PHE A 46 -0.71 7.44 9.84
CA PHE A 46 0.39 8.32 9.45
C PHE A 46 1.29 7.68 8.40
N SER A 47 1.67 6.41 8.60
CA SER A 47 2.51 5.66 7.66
C SER A 47 1.82 5.52 6.29
N LEU A 48 0.52 5.25 6.27
CA LEU A 48 -0.28 5.12 5.05
C LEU A 48 -0.50 6.46 4.35
N ARG A 49 -0.60 7.58 5.07
CA ARG A 49 -0.64 8.93 4.46
C ARG A 49 0.64 9.25 3.72
N LYS A 50 1.80 8.94 4.30
CA LYS A 50 3.12 9.10 3.63
C LYS A 50 3.20 8.22 2.38
N LEU A 51 2.74 6.97 2.47
CA LEU A 51 2.68 6.08 1.32
C LEU A 51 1.75 6.62 0.22
N ARG A 52 0.58 7.13 0.58
CA ARG A 52 -0.38 7.71 -0.36
C ARG A 52 0.24 8.85 -1.17
N GLN A 53 0.88 9.81 -0.50
CA GLN A 53 1.56 10.91 -1.18
C GLN A 53 2.64 10.41 -2.15
N LYS A 54 3.43 9.41 -1.75
CA LYS A 54 4.44 8.78 -2.62
C LYS A 54 3.79 8.16 -3.86
N MET A 55 2.66 7.47 -3.69
CA MET A 55 1.89 6.87 -4.77
C MET A 55 1.24 7.91 -5.69
N GLU A 56 0.66 9.00 -5.16
CA GLU A 56 0.07 10.10 -5.94
C GLU A 56 1.12 10.82 -6.81
N VAL A 57 2.30 11.10 -6.25
CA VAL A 57 3.43 11.66 -6.99
C VAL A 57 3.84 10.71 -8.11
N ARG A 58 3.94 9.41 -7.80
CA ARG A 58 4.32 8.40 -8.79
C ARG A 58 3.29 8.31 -9.91
N GLN A 59 2.01 8.21 -9.60
CA GLN A 59 0.91 8.19 -10.58
C GLN A 59 0.95 9.41 -11.50
N SER A 60 1.25 10.58 -10.94
CA SER A 60 1.37 11.82 -11.70
C SER A 60 2.57 11.79 -12.67
N GLN A 61 3.71 11.24 -12.24
CA GLN A 61 4.91 11.09 -13.06
C GLN A 61 4.75 10.05 -14.17
N THR A 62 3.96 9.01 -13.93
CA THR A 62 3.79 7.89 -14.86
C THR A 62 2.52 8.00 -15.68
N LYS A 63 1.72 9.05 -15.55
CA LYS A 63 0.43 9.23 -16.24
C LYS A 63 0.55 8.99 -17.74
N GLY A 64 -0.28 8.09 -18.27
CA GLY A 64 -0.27 7.71 -19.70
C GLY A 64 0.78 6.66 -20.09
N SER A 65 1.62 6.21 -19.16
CA SER A 65 2.52 5.07 -19.37
C SER A 65 1.81 3.75 -19.11
N LEU A 66 2.07 2.75 -19.97
CA LEU A 66 1.69 1.35 -19.74
C LEU A 66 2.83 0.53 -19.11
N LYS A 67 3.98 1.16 -18.82
CA LYS A 67 5.15 0.46 -18.27
C LYS A 67 5.00 0.25 -16.77
N GLU A 68 5.29 -0.98 -16.33
CA GLU A 68 5.55 -1.27 -14.92
C GLU A 68 6.74 -0.45 -14.41
N PHE A 69 6.66 -0.06 -13.14
CA PHE A 69 7.75 0.58 -12.42
C PHE A 69 7.93 -0.05 -11.04
N LYS A 70 9.14 0.11 -10.48
CA LYS A 70 9.45 -0.36 -9.14
C LYS A 70 9.00 0.67 -8.10
N LEU A 71 8.13 0.26 -7.18
CA LEU A 71 7.78 1.02 -5.98
C LEU A 71 8.45 0.37 -4.78
N ARG A 72 8.95 1.21 -3.87
CA ARG A 72 9.57 0.77 -2.61
C ARG A 72 8.78 1.35 -1.45
N ILE A 73 8.53 0.56 -0.42
CA ILE A 73 7.78 0.96 0.76
C ILE A 73 8.47 0.44 2.03
N GLU A 74 8.26 1.12 3.14
CA GLU A 74 8.78 0.68 4.44
C GLU A 74 8.01 -0.56 4.93
N PRO A 75 8.62 -1.46 5.73
CA PRO A 75 7.93 -2.66 6.24
C PRO A 75 6.64 -2.35 6.99
N VAL A 76 6.63 -1.27 7.79
CA VAL A 76 5.43 -0.79 8.51
C VAL A 76 4.30 -0.39 7.57
N GLN A 77 4.63 0.17 6.40
CA GLN A 77 3.66 0.52 5.37
C GLN A 77 3.12 -0.74 4.70
N ALA A 78 3.98 -1.72 4.39
CA ALA A 78 3.56 -3.00 3.83
C ALA A 78 2.60 -3.75 4.77
N TYR A 79 2.92 -3.80 6.06
CA TYR A 79 2.05 -4.41 7.08
C TYR A 79 0.69 -3.71 7.15
N SER A 80 0.70 -2.37 7.20
CA SER A 80 -0.53 -1.57 7.23
C SER A 80 -1.36 -1.75 5.95
N MET A 81 -0.72 -1.87 4.78
CA MET A 81 -1.38 -2.14 3.52
C MET A 81 -2.05 -3.51 3.49
N ILE A 82 -1.43 -4.57 4.03
CA ILE A 82 -2.06 -5.91 4.10
C ILE A 82 -3.39 -5.84 4.84
N ASN A 83 -3.42 -5.17 6.00
CA ASN A 83 -4.65 -5.02 6.80
C ASN A 83 -5.71 -4.23 6.04
N LEU A 84 -5.31 -3.13 5.40
CA LEU A 84 -6.19 -2.31 4.59
C LEU A 84 -6.78 -3.09 3.40
N LEU A 85 -5.95 -3.85 2.67
CA LEU A 85 -6.38 -4.61 1.50
C LEU A 85 -7.32 -5.75 1.90
N ASN A 86 -7.07 -6.43 3.02
CA ASN A 86 -8.00 -7.41 3.58
C ASN A 86 -9.36 -6.81 3.88
N TRP A 87 -9.40 -5.65 4.54
CA TRP A 87 -10.65 -4.93 4.79
C TRP A 87 -11.35 -4.53 3.49
N PHE A 88 -10.60 -3.94 2.55
CA PHE A 88 -11.16 -3.47 1.28
C PHE A 88 -11.76 -4.61 0.46
N MET A 89 -11.04 -5.73 0.34
CA MET A 89 -11.52 -6.95 -0.32
C MET A 89 -12.74 -7.57 0.35
N THR A 90 -12.85 -7.47 1.68
CA THR A 90 -13.96 -8.08 2.42
C THR A 90 -15.23 -7.24 2.32
N TYR A 91 -15.11 -5.91 2.28
CA TYR A 91 -16.25 -5.01 2.51
C TYR A 91 -16.55 -4.02 1.38
N GLN A 92 -15.64 -3.77 0.44
CA GLN A 92 -15.77 -2.69 -0.55
C GLN A 92 -15.76 -3.14 -2.00
N VAL A 93 -15.28 -4.35 -2.32
CA VAL A 93 -15.18 -4.83 -3.71
C VAL A 93 -15.70 -6.25 -3.86
N SER A 94 -16.24 -6.54 -5.04
CA SER A 94 -16.78 -7.85 -5.38
C SER A 94 -15.65 -8.86 -5.64
N PRO A 95 -15.75 -10.12 -5.17
CA PRO A 95 -14.72 -11.15 -5.40
C PRO A 95 -14.40 -11.44 -6.87
N VAL A 96 -15.27 -11.05 -7.81
CA VAL A 96 -15.06 -11.24 -9.26
C VAL A 96 -14.54 -9.99 -9.96
N SER A 97 -14.34 -8.88 -9.25
CA SER A 97 -13.91 -7.62 -9.85
C SER A 97 -12.40 -7.58 -10.11
N TYR A 98 -11.97 -6.72 -11.03
CA TYR A 98 -10.55 -6.46 -11.27
C TYR A 98 -9.85 -5.95 -10.01
N GLU A 99 -10.49 -5.04 -9.28
CA GLU A 99 -9.95 -4.44 -8.05
C GLU A 99 -9.67 -5.49 -6.97
N TYR A 100 -10.56 -6.49 -6.83
CA TYR A 100 -10.34 -7.59 -5.89
C TYR A 100 -9.07 -8.38 -6.24
N ASN A 101 -8.87 -8.69 -7.52
CA ASN A 101 -7.68 -9.42 -7.98
C ASN A 101 -6.40 -8.61 -7.76
N VAL A 102 -6.42 -7.31 -8.04
CA VAL A 102 -5.29 -6.41 -7.76
C VAL A 102 -4.98 -6.36 -6.27
N CYS A 103 -6.00 -6.17 -5.43
CA CYS A 103 -5.82 -6.12 -3.98
C CYS A 103 -5.27 -7.43 -3.42
N ARG A 104 -5.75 -8.57 -3.93
CA ARG A 104 -5.24 -9.90 -3.57
C ARG A 104 -3.77 -10.06 -3.95
N LYS A 105 -3.42 -9.75 -5.21
CA LYS A 105 -2.05 -9.81 -5.73
C LYS A 105 -1.07 -9.05 -4.84
N TYR A 106 -1.36 -7.78 -4.55
CA TYR A 106 -0.44 -6.95 -3.77
C TYR A 106 -0.41 -7.29 -2.29
N ARG A 107 -1.54 -7.72 -1.70
CA ARG A 107 -1.53 -8.27 -0.34
C ARG A 107 -0.59 -9.47 -0.23
N ASP A 108 -0.71 -10.42 -1.15
CA ASP A 108 0.09 -11.64 -1.15
C ASP A 108 1.58 -11.32 -1.40
N GLU A 109 1.87 -10.39 -2.31
CA GLU A 109 3.24 -9.92 -2.57
C GLU A 109 3.86 -9.21 -1.36
N PHE A 110 3.11 -8.36 -0.66
CA PHE A 110 3.59 -7.71 0.57
C PHE A 110 3.85 -8.72 1.67
N HIS A 111 2.94 -9.68 1.87
CA HIS A 111 3.10 -10.72 2.88
C HIS A 111 4.35 -11.56 2.61
N ALA A 112 4.52 -12.03 1.37
CA ALA A 112 5.69 -12.82 0.98
C ALA A 112 7.01 -12.06 1.18
N LYS A 113 7.07 -10.77 0.84
CA LYS A 113 8.30 -9.97 1.02
C LYS A 113 8.59 -9.65 2.47
N LEU A 114 7.58 -9.44 3.30
CA LEU A 114 7.77 -9.22 4.74
C LEU A 114 8.35 -10.44 5.44
N LEU A 115 8.04 -11.65 4.98
CA LEU A 115 8.63 -12.90 5.53
C LEU A 115 10.13 -13.06 5.19
N THR A 116 10.66 -12.23 4.28
CA THR A 116 12.08 -12.29 3.85
C THR A 116 12.95 -11.20 4.46
N ILE A 117 12.39 -10.39 5.34
CA ILE A 117 13.07 -9.32 6.10
C ILE A 117 13.31 -9.84 7.52
#